data_AF-Q5ECC6-F1
#
_entry.id   AF-Q5ECC6-F1
#
_cell.length_a   1.000
_cell.length_b   1.000
_cell.length_c   1.000
_cell.angle_alpha   90.00
_cell.angle_beta   90.00
_cell.angle_gamma   90.00
#
_symmetry.space_group_name_H-M   'P 1'
#
loop_
_entity.id
_entity.type
_entity.pdbx_description
1 polymer ?
#
loop_
_entity_poly.entity_id
_entity_poly.type
_entity_poly.pdbx_seq_one_letter_code
_entity_poly.pdbx_strand_id
1 'polypeptide(L)'
;MLGPVIRRIPENGGDWHLVITQRQDYETPGMQQYIFDVRVDDEPLVATVMLLIVNIDDNDPIIQMFEPCDIPERGETGITSCKYTVSDADGEISTRFMRFEISSDRDDDEYFELVRENIQGQWMYVHMRVHVKKPLDYEENPLH
;
A
#
# COMPACT_ATOMS: atom_id res chain seq x y z
N MET A 1 12.23 23.82 13.29
CA MET A 1 11.97 23.31 11.94
C MET A 1 12.68 21.96 11.87
N LEU A 2 11.92 20.85 11.83
CA LEU A 2 12.46 19.49 11.85
C LEU A 2 12.49 18.98 10.40
N GLY A 3 13.55 19.34 9.68
CA GLY A 3 13.75 18.96 8.28
C GLY A 3 15.24 18.81 8.02
N PRO A 4 15.63 18.17 6.91
CA PRO A 4 17.04 17.95 6.62
C PRO A 4 17.80 19.28 6.57
N VAL A 5 19.02 19.26 7.09
CA VAL A 5 19.87 20.46 7.19
C VAL A 5 21.14 20.27 6.39
N ILE A 6 21.55 21.32 5.70
CA ILE A 6 22.88 21.40 5.09
C ILE A 6 23.83 21.87 6.18
N ARG A 7 24.82 21.04 6.54
CA ARG A 7 25.85 21.42 7.51
C ARG A 7 27.22 20.92 7.09
N ARG A 8 28.23 21.70 7.43
CA ARG A 8 29.63 21.29 7.32
C ARG A 8 29.93 20.26 8.41
N ILE A 9 30.59 19.16 8.07
CA ILE A 9 30.99 18.13 9.05
C ILE A 9 32.53 18.16 9.20
N PRO A 10 33.06 18.88 10.21
CA PRO A 10 34.51 19.04 10.39
C PRO A 10 35.25 17.71 10.60
N GLU A 11 34.58 16.74 11.22
CA GLU A 11 35.14 15.41 11.52
C GLU A 11 35.34 14.55 10.26
N ASN A 12 34.66 14.88 9.16
CA ASN A 12 34.75 14.20 7.86
C ASN A 12 35.41 15.11 6.81
N GLY A 13 36.57 15.69 7.13
CA GLY A 13 37.33 16.52 6.18
C GLY A 13 36.76 17.93 5.95
N GLY A 14 35.62 18.27 6.58
CA GLY A 14 35.02 19.59 6.48
C GLY A 14 34.19 19.80 5.22
N ASP A 15 33.68 18.73 4.62
CA ASP A 15 32.75 18.82 3.49
C ASP A 15 31.34 19.22 3.96
N TRP A 16 30.55 19.75 3.02
CA TRP A 16 29.14 20.04 3.24
C TRP A 16 28.31 18.79 3.01
N HIS A 17 27.45 18.47 3.98
CA HIS A 17 26.55 17.32 3.91
C HIS A 17 25.11 17.76 4.04
N LEU A 18 24.23 17.12 3.27
CA LEU A 18 22.81 17.07 3.60
C LEU A 18 22.62 16.04 4.72
N VAL A 19 22.17 16.50 5.88
CA VAL A 19 21.96 15.66 7.05
C VAL A 19 20.48 15.54 7.32
N ILE A 20 20.01 14.30 7.21
CA ILE A 20 18.65 13.91 7.57
C ILE A 20 18.54 13.94 9.11
N THR A 21 17.74 14.87 9.65
CA THR A 21 17.63 15.09 11.11
C THR A 21 16.49 14.31 11.77
N GLN A 22 15.68 13.63 10.98
CA GLN A 22 14.54 12.84 11.43
C GLN A 22 14.34 11.64 10.51
N ARG A 23 13.73 10.57 11.02
CA ARG A 23 13.34 9.43 10.18
C ARG A 23 12.45 9.93 9.03
N GLN A 24 12.74 9.44 7.83
CA GLN A 24 11.93 9.73 6.64
C GLN A 24 10.76 8.76 6.59
N ASP A 25 9.65 9.24 6.07
CA ASP A 25 8.40 8.52 5.92
C ASP A 25 7.78 8.98 4.59
N TYR A 26 7.70 8.09 3.61
CA TYR A 26 7.30 8.47 2.24
C TYR A 26 5.82 8.87 2.19
N GLU A 27 5.02 8.27 3.05
CA GLU A 27 3.58 8.45 3.18
C GLU A 27 3.25 9.79 3.84
N THR A 28 4.19 10.39 4.59
CA THR A 28 4.00 11.72 5.18
C THR A 28 4.08 12.83 4.12
N PRO A 29 3.04 13.70 3.98
CA PRO A 29 3.06 14.79 3.03
C PRO A 29 4.26 15.73 3.21
N GLY A 30 5.01 15.95 2.13
CA GLY A 30 6.17 16.84 2.10
C GLY A 30 7.51 16.17 2.42
N MET A 31 7.53 14.85 2.65
CA MET A 31 8.76 14.09 2.84
C MET A 31 9.20 13.28 1.61
N GLN A 32 8.45 13.33 0.50
CA GLN A 32 8.74 12.56 -0.71
C GLN A 32 9.96 13.09 -1.48
N GLN A 33 10.25 14.39 -1.35
CA GLN A 33 11.35 15.02 -2.07
C GLN A 33 11.88 16.25 -1.35
N TYR A 34 13.15 16.54 -1.60
CA TYR A 34 13.81 17.76 -1.15
C TYR A 34 14.52 18.42 -2.34
N ILE A 35 14.29 19.73 -2.50
CA ILE A 35 14.93 20.53 -3.54
C ILE A 35 15.61 21.71 -2.85
N PHE A 36 16.88 21.92 -3.17
CA PHE A 36 17.64 23.06 -2.64
C PHE A 36 18.73 23.49 -3.61
N ASP A 37 19.09 24.77 -3.54
CA ASP A 37 20.17 25.36 -4.33
C ASP A 37 21.45 25.41 -3.51
N VAL A 38 22.55 25.02 -4.13
CA VAL A 38 23.92 25.20 -3.62
C VAL A 38 24.54 26.38 -4.35
N ARG A 39 25.04 27.34 -3.57
CA ARG A 39 25.72 28.54 -4.05
C ARG A 39 27.09 28.64 -3.41
N VAL A 40 28.06 29.09 -4.19
CA VAL A 40 29.37 29.50 -3.71
C VAL A 40 29.42 31.01 -3.88
N ASP A 41 29.83 31.72 -2.84
CA ASP A 41 29.95 33.18 -2.90
C ASP A 41 30.91 33.58 -4.04
N ASP A 42 30.59 34.68 -4.72
CA ASP A 42 31.31 35.20 -5.89
C ASP A 42 31.36 34.29 -7.14
N GLU A 43 30.69 33.14 -7.12
CA GLU A 43 30.51 32.30 -8.30
C GLU A 43 29.12 32.53 -8.93
N PRO A 44 29.04 32.74 -10.27
CA PRO A 44 27.76 32.96 -10.94
C PRO A 44 26.92 31.68 -11.06
N LEU A 45 27.52 30.51 -10.82
CA LEU A 45 26.86 29.22 -10.98
C LEU A 45 26.07 28.86 -9.71
N VAL A 46 24.80 28.49 -9.91
CA VAL A 46 23.93 27.90 -8.88
C VAL A 46 23.64 26.46 -9.28
N ALA A 47 23.93 25.52 -8.38
CA ALA A 47 23.63 24.10 -8.59
C ALA A 47 22.37 23.72 -7.83
N THR A 48 21.32 23.30 -8.54
CA THR A 48 20.11 22.76 -7.91
C THR A 48 20.29 21.27 -7.64
N VAL A 49 20.06 20.85 -6.40
CA VAL A 49 20.09 19.45 -5.97
C VAL A 49 18.66 19.01 -5.70
N MET A 50 18.30 17.85 -6.26
CA MET A 50 17.02 17.19 -6.04
C MET A 50 17.28 15.83 -5.40
N LEU A 51 16.71 15.61 -4.21
CA LEU A 51 16.69 14.34 -3.51
C LEU A 51 15.27 13.79 -3.57
N LEU A 52 15.13 12.57 -4.07
CA LEU A 52 13.88 11.82 -4.05
C LEU A 52 13.96 10.75 -2.97
N ILE A 53 12.94 10.67 -2.13
CA ILE A 53 12.80 9.56 -1.18
C ILE A 53 12.18 8.39 -1.94
N VAL A 54 12.80 7.22 -1.78
CA VAL A 54 12.34 5.97 -2.39
C VAL A 54 11.33 5.34 -1.44
N ASN A 55 10.16 4.98 -1.97
CA ASN A 55 9.15 4.30 -1.16
C ASN A 55 9.60 2.87 -0.80
N ILE A 56 9.18 2.39 0.38
CA ILE A 56 9.36 1.02 0.86
C ILE A 56 8.02 0.47 1.33
N ASP A 57 7.89 -0.86 1.32
CA ASP A 57 6.69 -1.56 1.80
C ASP A 57 6.77 -1.66 3.34
N ASP A 58 6.26 -0.66 4.05
CA ASP A 58 6.33 -0.54 5.52
C ASP A 58 4.98 -0.25 6.21
N ASN A 59 3.87 -0.31 5.48
CA ASN A 59 2.52 -0.26 6.01
C ASN A 59 1.76 -1.57 5.75
N ASP A 60 0.96 -2.01 6.74
CA ASP A 60 0.12 -3.19 6.56
C ASP A 60 -1.19 -2.83 5.82
N PRO A 61 -1.71 -3.74 4.97
CA PRO A 61 -2.96 -3.52 4.27
C PRO A 61 -4.17 -3.53 5.21
N ILE A 62 -5.17 -2.70 4.89
CA ILE A 62 -6.40 -2.53 5.68
C ILE A 62 -7.61 -2.96 4.84
N ILE A 63 -8.32 -3.99 5.30
CA ILE A 63 -9.59 -4.45 4.72
C ILE A 63 -10.74 -3.65 5.33
N GLN A 64 -11.51 -2.96 4.50
CA GLN A 64 -12.68 -2.18 4.90
C GLN A 64 -13.94 -3.02 4.71
N MET A 65 -14.31 -3.76 5.76
CA MET A 65 -15.52 -4.59 5.79
C MET A 65 -16.54 -3.99 6.77
N PHE A 66 -17.53 -3.30 6.23
CA PHE A 66 -18.57 -2.64 7.03
C PHE A 66 -19.87 -3.45 7.11
N GLU A 67 -20.13 -4.28 6.11
CA GLU A 67 -21.37 -5.05 5.99
C GLU A 67 -21.05 -6.53 5.69
N PRO A 68 -21.86 -7.46 6.23
CA PRO A 68 -21.75 -8.87 5.86
C PRO A 68 -22.09 -9.08 4.38
N CYS A 69 -21.57 -10.16 3.83
CA CYS A 69 -21.90 -10.64 2.49
C CYS A 69 -23.05 -11.64 2.58
N ASP A 70 -24.12 -11.40 1.83
CA ASP A 70 -25.24 -12.32 1.70
C ASP A 70 -25.20 -12.97 0.31
N ILE A 71 -25.09 -14.30 0.27
CA ILE A 71 -25.08 -15.09 -0.97
C ILE A 71 -26.27 -16.05 -0.93
N PRO A 72 -27.09 -16.13 -2.01
CA PRO A 72 -28.11 -17.15 -2.11
C PRO A 72 -27.48 -18.55 -2.13
N GLU A 73 -27.96 -19.42 -1.26
CA GLU A 73 -27.50 -20.81 -1.10
C GLU A 73 -27.44 -21.56 -2.46
N ARG A 74 -28.59 -21.66 -3.15
CA ARG A 74 -28.66 -22.30 -4.47
C ARG A 74 -28.35 -21.35 -5.63
N GLY A 75 -27.48 -20.38 -5.38
CA GLY A 75 -26.98 -19.44 -6.37
C GLY A 75 -26.04 -20.08 -7.39
N GLU A 76 -25.74 -19.35 -8.45
CA GLU A 76 -24.70 -19.76 -9.40
C GLU A 76 -23.32 -19.65 -8.73
N THR A 77 -22.45 -20.62 -9.02
CA THR A 77 -21.03 -20.52 -8.69
C THR A 77 -20.38 -19.39 -9.49
N GLY A 78 -19.36 -18.75 -8.91
CA GLY A 78 -18.53 -17.76 -9.59
C GLY A 78 -18.51 -16.42 -8.87
N ILE A 79 -18.57 -15.35 -9.66
CA ILE A 79 -18.39 -13.97 -9.21
C ILE A 79 -19.61 -13.54 -8.38
N THR A 80 -19.39 -13.16 -7.12
CA THR A 80 -20.47 -12.62 -6.27
C THR A 80 -20.50 -11.09 -6.30
N SER A 81 -21.59 -10.51 -5.79
CA SER A 81 -21.67 -9.07 -5.50
C SER A 81 -20.83 -8.65 -4.29
N CYS A 82 -20.31 -9.61 -3.51
CA CYS A 82 -19.57 -9.35 -2.28
C CYS A 82 -18.17 -8.85 -2.58
N LYS A 83 -18.01 -7.54 -2.40
CA LYS A 83 -16.84 -6.79 -2.78
C LYS A 83 -16.46 -5.83 -1.67
N TYR A 84 -15.23 -5.96 -1.20
CA TYR A 84 -14.67 -5.15 -0.13
C TYR A 84 -13.56 -4.26 -0.66
N THR A 85 -13.42 -3.08 -0.11
CA THR A 85 -12.29 -2.19 -0.42
C THR A 85 -11.14 -2.56 0.48
N VAL A 86 -9.96 -2.74 -0.09
CA VAL A 86 -8.71 -2.92 0.65
C VAL A 86 -7.79 -1.76 0.28
N SER A 87 -7.18 -1.16 1.29
CA SER A 87 -6.28 -0.02 1.12
C SER A 87 -4.91 -0.30 1.70
N ASP A 88 -3.88 0.24 1.06
CA ASP A 88 -2.51 0.20 1.54
C ASP A 88 -1.85 1.55 1.27
N ALA A 89 -1.18 2.10 2.30
CA ALA A 89 -0.58 3.44 2.23
C ALA A 89 0.64 3.48 1.29
N ASP A 90 1.33 2.36 1.12
CA ASP A 90 2.54 2.25 0.28
C ASP A 90 2.20 2.32 -1.22
N GLY A 91 0.91 2.19 -1.54
CA GLY A 91 0.40 2.37 -2.90
C GLY A 91 0.76 1.20 -3.81
N GLU A 92 1.17 1.48 -5.05
CA GLU A 92 1.30 0.45 -6.10
C GLU A 92 2.35 -0.61 -5.74
N ILE A 93 3.38 -0.28 -4.96
CA ILE A 93 4.44 -1.24 -4.58
C ILE A 93 3.90 -2.38 -3.71
N SER A 94 2.87 -2.13 -2.91
CA SER A 94 2.14 -3.16 -2.15
C SER A 94 0.94 -3.66 -2.96
N THR A 95 0.04 -2.74 -3.34
CA THR A 95 -1.28 -3.13 -3.88
C THR A 95 -1.19 -3.91 -5.18
N ARG A 96 -0.15 -3.75 -6.01
CA ARG A 96 0.01 -4.50 -7.26
C ARG A 96 0.25 -5.99 -7.05
N PHE A 97 0.89 -6.36 -5.94
CA PHE A 97 1.29 -7.74 -5.65
C PHE A 97 0.47 -8.39 -4.54
N MET A 98 -0.45 -7.63 -3.96
CA MET A 98 -1.35 -8.07 -2.90
C MET A 98 -2.10 -9.36 -3.26
N ARG A 99 -2.20 -10.27 -2.29
CA ARG A 99 -2.92 -11.55 -2.40
C ARG A 99 -3.87 -11.68 -1.22
N PHE A 100 -4.94 -12.42 -1.43
CA PHE A 100 -5.92 -12.72 -0.41
C PHE A 100 -6.02 -14.23 -0.26
N GLU A 101 -6.01 -14.70 0.98
CA GLU A 101 -6.08 -16.11 1.32
C GLU A 101 -7.14 -16.30 2.40
N ILE A 102 -7.85 -17.41 2.34
CA ILE A 102 -8.81 -17.82 3.36
C ILE A 102 -8.10 -18.76 4.32
N SER A 103 -8.04 -18.40 5.59
CA SER A 103 -7.61 -19.31 6.65
C SER A 103 -8.86 -19.80 7.37
N SER A 104 -9.16 -21.10 7.24
CA SER A 104 -10.35 -21.72 7.81
C SER A 104 -10.03 -23.12 8.34
N ASP A 105 -10.73 -23.52 9.39
CA ASP A 105 -10.73 -24.87 9.96
C ASP A 105 -11.93 -25.72 9.46
N ARG A 106 -12.70 -25.18 8.50
CA ARG A 106 -13.90 -25.80 7.92
C ARG A 106 -13.78 -26.02 6.40
N ASP A 107 -12.58 -25.94 5.86
CA ASP A 107 -12.32 -26.06 4.41
C ASP A 107 -13.05 -24.98 3.58
N ASP A 108 -13.26 -23.77 4.13
CA ASP A 108 -13.95 -22.68 3.43
C ASP A 108 -13.24 -22.28 2.11
N ASP A 109 -11.93 -22.52 2.01
CA ASP A 109 -11.13 -22.30 0.79
C ASP A 109 -11.44 -23.30 -0.35
N GLU A 110 -12.12 -24.40 -0.05
CA GLU A 110 -12.66 -25.29 -1.08
C GLU A 110 -13.92 -24.73 -1.76
N TYR A 111 -14.70 -23.94 -1.02
CA TYR A 111 -15.99 -23.36 -1.45
C TYR A 111 -15.86 -21.92 -1.90
N PHE A 112 -14.91 -21.17 -1.36
CA PHE A 112 -14.74 -19.75 -1.62
C PHE A 112 -13.32 -19.42 -2.09
N GLU A 113 -13.20 -18.34 -2.85
CA GLU A 113 -11.93 -17.72 -3.23
C GLU A 113 -12.03 -16.20 -3.07
N LEU A 114 -10.92 -15.57 -2.67
CA LEU A 114 -10.81 -14.13 -2.58
C LEU A 114 -9.99 -13.61 -3.76
N VAL A 115 -10.66 -12.93 -4.70
CA VAL A 115 -10.04 -12.44 -5.92
C VAL A 115 -9.76 -10.95 -5.82
N ARG A 116 -8.52 -10.57 -6.13
CA ARG A 116 -8.10 -9.18 -6.22
C ARG A 116 -8.55 -8.55 -7.55
N GLU A 117 -9.25 -7.43 -7.48
CA GLU A 117 -9.63 -6.62 -8.64
C GLU A 117 -8.99 -5.23 -8.55
N ASN A 118 -8.43 -4.76 -9.68
CA ASN A 118 -7.92 -3.39 -9.80
C ASN A 118 -9.06 -2.37 -9.79
N ILE A 119 -8.86 -1.24 -9.12
CA ILE A 119 -9.72 -0.07 -9.24
C ILE A 119 -9.02 0.92 -10.19
N GLN A 120 -9.65 1.24 -11.31
CA GLN A 120 -9.04 2.09 -12.33
C GLN A 120 -8.66 3.47 -11.76
N GLY A 121 -7.40 3.86 -11.96
CA GLY A 121 -6.88 5.14 -11.48
C GLY A 121 -6.60 5.20 -9.97
N GLN A 122 -6.71 4.08 -9.26
CA GLN A 122 -6.36 3.99 -7.85
C GLN A 122 -5.13 3.11 -7.67
N TRP A 123 -4.18 3.61 -6.90
CA TRP A 123 -2.87 3.00 -6.65
C TRP A 123 -2.72 2.55 -5.19
N MET A 124 -3.51 3.15 -4.29
CA MET A 124 -3.60 2.78 -2.87
C MET A 124 -4.78 1.86 -2.56
N TYR A 125 -5.63 1.55 -3.55
CA TYR A 125 -6.88 0.81 -3.32
C TYR A 125 -7.08 -0.29 -4.34
N VAL A 126 -7.54 -1.44 -3.85
CA VAL A 126 -8.00 -2.57 -4.64
C VAL A 126 -9.34 -3.07 -4.11
N HIS A 127 -10.04 -3.87 -4.90
CA HIS A 127 -11.18 -4.63 -4.42
C HIS A 127 -10.76 -6.07 -4.11
N MET A 128 -11.25 -6.59 -2.99
CA MET A 128 -11.28 -8.00 -2.68
C MET A 128 -12.70 -8.51 -2.95
N ARG A 129 -12.86 -9.43 -3.89
CA ARG A 129 -14.16 -10.01 -4.24
C ARG A 129 -14.22 -11.47 -3.83
N VAL A 130 -15.33 -11.86 -3.21
CA VAL A 130 -15.60 -13.27 -2.89
C VAL A 130 -16.14 -13.96 -4.14
N HIS A 131 -15.57 -15.11 -4.48
CA HIS A 131 -16.06 -16.01 -5.51
C HIS A 131 -16.52 -17.33 -4.87
N VAL A 132 -17.58 -17.92 -5.40
CA VAL A 132 -18.10 -19.23 -4.99
C VAL A 132 -17.60 -20.29 -5.97
N LYS A 133 -16.83 -21.26 -5.50
CA LYS A 133 -16.22 -22.34 -6.30
C LYS A 133 -17.16 -23.54 -6.47
N LYS A 134 -17.97 -23.83 -5.45
CA LYS A 134 -18.88 -24.97 -5.39
C LYS A 134 -20.28 -24.49 -4.97
N PRO A 135 -21.36 -25.14 -5.41
CA PRO A 135 -22.70 -24.83 -4.93
C PRO A 135 -22.76 -24.90 -3.40
N LEU A 136 -23.55 -24.02 -2.79
CA LEU A 136 -23.83 -24.03 -1.36
C LEU A 136 -25.15 -24.80 -1.17
N ASP A 137 -25.20 -25.72 -0.22
CA ASP A 137 -26.44 -26.43 0.12
C ASP A 137 -26.49 -26.66 1.63
N TYR A 138 -27.23 -25.78 2.30
CA TYR A 138 -27.40 -25.74 3.73
C TYR A 138 -28.13 -26.97 4.27
N GLU A 139 -29.01 -27.58 3.47
CA GLU A 139 -29.72 -28.81 3.83
C GLU A 139 -28.77 -30.01 3.84
N GLU A 140 -27.79 -30.05 2.92
CA GLU A 140 -26.75 -31.09 2.87
C GLU A 140 -25.59 -30.82 3.85
N ASN A 141 -25.18 -29.56 3.98
CA ASN A 141 -24.14 -29.12 4.90
C ASN A 141 -24.43 -27.70 5.42
N PRO A 142 -24.86 -27.54 6.69
CA PRO A 142 -25.14 -26.22 7.27
C PRO A 142 -23.93 -25.28 7.33
N LEU A 143 -22.73 -25.81 7.14
CA LEU A 143 -21.49 -25.04 7.09
C LEU A 143 -21.05 -24.70 5.67
N HIS A 144 -21.65 -25.29 4.62
CA HIS A 144 -21.43 -25.00 3.19
C HIS A 144 -22.64 -25.31 2.31
#